data_AF-A0AAD3WDQ9-F1
#
_entry.id   AF-A0AAD3WDQ9-F1
#
_cell.length_a   1.000
_cell.length_b   1.000
_cell.length_c   1.000
_cell.angle_alpha   90.00
_cell.angle_beta   90.00
_cell.angle_gamma   90.00
#
_symmetry.space_group_name_H-M   'P 1'
#
loop_
_entity.id
_entity.type
_entity.pdbx_description
1 polymer ?
#
loop_
_entity_poly.entity_id
_entity_poly.type
_entity_poly.pdbx_seq_one_letter_code
_entity_poly.pdbx_strand_id
1 'polypeptide(L)'
;MPETIEAKILSDADKLDAVGAVGVARAFMQAGKAGAPLYSNADIETYKRTNLDENGRCIKEKLHAANLEYELKLKRIGDRLFTPLAQTVFEQRIRFMDMFFAALRKEITGTDLRSL
;
A
#
# COMPACT_ATOMS: atom_id res chain seq x y z
N MET A 1 -7.32 8.85 20.26
CA MET A 1 -7.80 7.48 19.92
C MET A 1 -9.32 7.50 19.94
N PRO A 2 -10.04 6.75 19.10
CA PRO A 2 -11.51 6.70 19.15
C PRO A 2 -11.97 6.04 20.46
N GLU A 3 -12.92 6.67 21.14
CA GLU A 3 -13.36 6.27 22.49
C GLU A 3 -14.53 5.29 22.45
N THR A 4 -15.49 5.46 21.53
CA THR A 4 -16.68 4.60 21.41
C THR A 4 -16.47 3.45 20.42
N ILE A 5 -17.32 2.43 20.50
CA ILE A 5 -17.29 1.30 19.56
C ILE A 5 -17.67 1.75 18.14
N GLU A 6 -18.62 2.66 17.99
CA GLU A 6 -19.03 3.22 16.70
C GLU A 6 -17.88 4.00 16.06
N ALA A 7 -17.14 4.79 16.85
CA ALA A 7 -15.98 5.53 16.37
C ALA A 7 -14.83 4.60 15.94
N LYS A 8 -14.64 3.48 16.66
CA LYS A 8 -13.69 2.42 16.28
C LYS A 8 -14.10 1.76 14.96
N ILE A 9 -15.36 1.37 14.83
CA ILE A 9 -15.90 0.76 13.61
C ILE A 9 -15.76 1.70 12.40
N LEU A 10 -16.12 2.98 12.57
CA LEU A 10 -15.96 3.99 11.53
C LEU A 10 -14.49 4.15 11.12
N SER A 11 -13.59 4.21 12.09
CA SER A 11 -12.15 4.33 11.84
C SER A 11 -11.57 3.08 11.17
N ASP A 12 -12.08 1.89 11.49
CA ASP A 12 -11.68 0.65 10.82
C ASP A 12 -12.19 0.61 9.38
N ALA A 13 -13.44 1.00 9.14
CA ALA A 13 -14.04 1.01 7.80
C ALA A 13 -13.27 1.94 6.83
N ASP A 14 -12.93 3.16 7.27
CA ASP A 14 -12.11 4.10 6.49
C ASP A 14 -10.74 3.51 6.12
N LYS A 15 -10.07 2.86 7.09
CA LYS A 15 -8.78 2.21 6.86
C LYS A 15 -8.87 1.02 5.91
N LEU A 16 -9.93 0.23 6.01
CA LEU A 16 -10.13 -0.93 5.13
C LEU A 16 -10.38 -0.52 3.68
N ASP A 17 -11.01 0.63 3.43
CA ASP A 17 -11.23 1.15 2.06
C ASP A 17 -9.93 1.44 1.31
N ALA A 18 -8.85 1.73 2.04
CA ALA A 18 -7.53 1.98 1.47
C ALA A 18 -6.80 0.71 0.98
N VAL A 19 -7.30 -0.50 1.28
CA VAL A 19 -6.62 -1.77 0.94
C VAL A 19 -7.48 -2.72 0.11
N GLY A 20 -6.87 -3.79 -0.39
CA GLY A 20 -7.50 -4.76 -1.30
C GLY A 20 -7.56 -4.24 -2.74
N ALA A 21 -8.49 -4.75 -3.53
CA ALA A 21 -8.62 -4.38 -4.95
C ALA A 21 -8.85 -2.86 -5.16
N VAL A 22 -9.69 -2.25 -4.33
CA VAL A 22 -9.91 -0.79 -4.34
C VAL A 22 -8.62 -0.05 -3.99
N GLY A 23 -7.90 -0.51 -2.97
CA GLY A 23 -6.60 0.03 -2.58
C GLY A 23 -5.57 -0.01 -3.72
N VAL A 24 -5.48 -1.12 -4.45
CA VAL A 24 -4.63 -1.24 -5.65
C VAL A 24 -5.00 -0.17 -6.68
N ALA A 25 -6.27 -0.11 -7.08
CA ALA A 25 -6.73 0.85 -8.08
C ALA A 25 -6.43 2.30 -7.66
N ARG A 26 -6.73 2.67 -6.41
CA ARG A 26 -6.46 4.01 -5.87
C ARG A 26 -4.98 4.34 -5.85
N ALA A 27 -4.11 3.40 -5.46
CA ALA A 27 -2.67 3.61 -5.46
C ALA A 27 -2.14 3.94 -6.86
N PHE A 28 -2.59 3.22 -7.89
CA PHE A 28 -2.22 3.51 -9.28
C PHE A 28 -2.81 4.82 -9.80
N MET A 29 -4.07 5.13 -9.48
CA MET A 29 -4.67 6.41 -9.87
C MET A 29 -3.91 7.60 -9.26
N GLN A 30 -3.50 7.50 -8.00
CA GLN A 30 -2.73 8.55 -7.33
C GLN A 30 -1.32 8.66 -7.92
N ALA A 31 -0.64 7.54 -8.18
CA ALA A 31 0.67 7.53 -8.85
C ALA A 31 0.57 8.16 -10.25
N GLY A 32 -0.44 7.80 -11.04
CA GLY A 32 -0.69 8.37 -12.36
C GLY A 32 -0.96 9.88 -12.32
N LYS A 33 -1.79 10.34 -11.37
CA LYS A 33 -2.05 11.77 -11.14
C LYS A 33 -0.76 12.54 -10.83
N ALA A 34 0.17 11.95 -10.10
CA ALA A 34 1.46 12.54 -9.76
C ALA A 34 2.52 12.45 -10.89
N GLY A 35 2.18 11.83 -12.04
CA GLY A 35 3.16 11.53 -13.09
C GLY A 35 4.26 10.57 -12.63
N ALA A 36 3.97 9.77 -11.60
CA ALA A 36 4.90 8.83 -11.01
C ALA A 36 4.93 7.52 -11.82
N PRO A 37 6.04 6.76 -11.79
CA PRO A 37 6.14 5.49 -12.49
C PRO A 37 5.13 4.46 -11.96
N LEU A 38 4.75 3.52 -12.84
CA LEU A 38 3.93 2.35 -12.49
C LEU A 38 4.55 1.54 -11.34
N TYR A 39 5.87 1.37 -11.37
CA TYR A 39 6.63 0.56 -10.43
C TYR A 39 8.01 1.16 -10.19
N SER A 40 8.51 1.02 -8.95
CA SER A 40 9.86 1.44 -8.58
C SER A 40 10.69 0.28 -8.05
N ASN A 41 11.92 0.15 -8.56
CA ASN A 41 12.96 -0.75 -8.05
C ASN A 41 13.78 -0.13 -6.90
N ALA A 42 13.36 1.03 -6.38
CA ALA A 42 14.08 1.67 -5.28
C ALA A 42 14.13 0.75 -4.05
N ASP A 43 15.30 0.66 -3.44
CA ASP A 43 15.46 0.09 -2.11
C ASP A 43 14.61 0.89 -1.10
N ILE A 44 13.86 0.18 -0.26
CA ILE A 44 12.86 0.78 0.64
C ILE A 44 13.51 1.71 1.68
N GLU A 45 14.64 1.31 2.26
CA GLU A 45 15.30 2.11 3.30
C GLU A 45 15.97 3.35 2.71
N THR A 46 16.58 3.20 1.53
CA THR A 46 17.11 4.33 0.75
C THR A 46 15.99 5.29 0.36
N TYR A 47 14.84 4.78 -0.09
CA TYR A 47 13.68 5.59 -0.44
C TYR A 47 13.16 6.37 0.77
N LYS A 48 13.00 5.71 1.94
CA LYS A 48 12.56 6.37 3.18
C LYS A 48 13.47 7.55 3.54
N ARG A 49 14.80 7.32 3.54
CA ARG A 49 15.77 8.35 3.90
C ARG A 49 15.81 9.53 2.93
N THR A 50 15.55 9.28 1.64
CA THR A 50 15.76 10.29 0.58
C THR A 50 14.50 10.98 0.11
N ASN A 51 13.32 10.39 0.35
CA ASN A 51 12.06 10.89 -0.20
C ASN A 51 10.89 10.90 0.79
N LEU A 52 11.10 10.58 2.07
CA LEU A 52 10.11 10.82 3.12
C LEU A 52 10.61 11.90 4.10
N ASP A 53 9.68 12.74 4.58
CA ASP A 53 9.93 13.65 5.69
C ASP A 53 9.87 12.94 7.04
N GLU A 54 10.11 13.69 8.13
CA GLU A 54 10.05 13.20 9.52
C GLU A 54 8.69 12.59 9.92
N ASN A 55 7.62 12.94 9.19
CA ASN A 55 6.26 12.46 9.41
C ASN A 55 5.90 11.29 8.46
N GLY A 56 6.84 10.81 7.65
CA GLY A 56 6.62 9.75 6.67
C GLY A 56 5.85 10.19 5.43
N ARG A 57 5.78 11.50 5.14
CA ARG A 57 5.13 12.04 3.94
C ARG A 57 6.12 12.14 2.80
N CYS A 58 5.62 11.91 1.59
CA CYS A 58 6.44 11.93 0.38
C CYS A 58 6.90 13.36 0.05
N ILE A 59 8.21 13.57 -0.09
CA ILE A 59 8.80 14.87 -0.44
C ILE A 59 8.65 15.14 -1.95
N LYS A 60 8.91 14.13 -2.79
CA LYS A 60 8.75 14.22 -4.26
C LYS A 60 7.80 13.14 -4.76
N GLU A 61 6.55 13.50 -5.00
CA GLU A 61 5.50 12.56 -5.43
C GLU A 61 5.87 11.82 -6.73
N LYS A 62 6.54 12.49 -7.67
CA LYS A 62 6.99 11.89 -8.94
C LYS A 62 7.99 10.74 -8.80
N LEU A 63 8.65 10.61 -7.65
CA LEU A 63 9.59 9.51 -7.36
C LEU A 63 8.90 8.35 -6.63
N HIS A 64 7.63 8.52 -6.26
CA HIS A 64 6.86 7.47 -5.62
C HIS A 64 6.39 6.42 -6.65
N ALA A 65 5.73 5.37 -6.19
CA ALA A 65 5.08 4.38 -7.04
C ALA A 65 4.04 3.62 -6.21
N ALA A 66 3.09 2.95 -6.88
CA ALA A 66 2.05 2.19 -6.19
C ALA A 66 2.62 1.07 -5.31
N ASN A 67 3.70 0.40 -5.74
CA ASN A 67 4.37 -0.62 -4.94
C ASN A 67 5.06 -0.02 -3.69
N LEU A 68 5.59 1.20 -3.77
CA LEU A 68 6.18 1.87 -2.61
C LEU A 68 5.09 2.29 -1.60
N GLU A 69 3.96 2.81 -2.06
CA GLU A 69 2.81 3.12 -1.19
C GLU A 69 2.33 1.87 -0.44
N TYR A 70 2.27 0.74 -1.16
CA TYR A 70 1.92 -0.55 -0.59
C TYR A 70 2.89 -1.00 0.52
N GLU A 71 4.18 -1.06 0.20
CA GLU A 71 5.22 -1.53 1.13
C GLU A 71 5.38 -0.62 2.36
N LEU A 72 5.25 0.70 2.17
CA LEU A 72 5.55 1.67 3.23
C LEU A 72 4.35 1.96 4.13
N LYS A 73 3.13 1.96 3.57
CA LYS A 73 1.93 2.41 4.27
C LYS A 73 0.84 1.35 4.34
N LEU A 74 0.38 0.83 3.20
CA LEU A 74 -0.83 0.00 3.19
C LEU A 74 -0.66 -1.32 3.97
N LYS A 75 0.53 -1.95 3.91
CA LYS A 75 0.84 -3.14 4.74
C LYS A 75 0.77 -2.89 6.25
N ARG A 76 0.89 -1.64 6.69
CA ARG A 76 0.94 -1.25 8.11
C ARG A 76 -0.40 -0.74 8.64
N ILE A 77 -1.43 -0.70 7.81
CA ILE A 77 -2.76 -0.23 8.24
C ILE A 77 -3.34 -1.11 9.35
N GLY A 78 -3.05 -2.43 9.32
CA GLY A 78 -3.48 -3.40 10.32
C GLY A 78 -3.05 -3.04 11.75
N ASP A 79 -1.89 -2.38 11.92
CA ASP A 79 -1.35 -1.95 13.21
C ASP A 79 -2.29 -0.97 13.96
N ARG A 80 -3.27 -0.39 13.24
CA ARG A 80 -4.17 0.66 13.74
C ARG A 80 -5.65 0.29 13.60
N LEU A 81 -5.96 -1.00 13.43
CA LEU A 81 -7.33 -1.50 13.47
C LEU A 81 -7.75 -1.82 14.91
N PHE A 82 -9.02 -1.62 15.20
CA PHE A 82 -9.55 -1.75 16.56
C PHE A 82 -10.35 -3.03 16.77
N THR A 83 -11.05 -3.51 15.74
CA THR A 83 -11.97 -4.64 15.86
C THR A 83 -11.38 -5.94 15.29
N PRO A 84 -11.63 -7.11 15.90
CA PRO A 84 -11.16 -8.39 15.38
C PRO A 84 -11.66 -8.69 13.96
N LEU A 85 -12.89 -8.29 13.65
CA LEU A 85 -13.46 -8.43 12.31
C LEU A 85 -12.68 -7.60 11.29
N ALA A 86 -12.34 -6.34 11.61
CA ALA A 86 -11.55 -5.52 10.72
C ALA A 86 -10.17 -6.14 10.45
N GLN A 87 -9.53 -6.72 11.46
CA GLN A 87 -8.26 -7.43 11.29
C GLN A 87 -8.40 -8.60 10.31
N THR A 88 -9.46 -9.41 10.42
CA THR A 88 -9.72 -10.52 9.50
C THR A 88 -9.94 -10.03 8.06
N VAL A 89 -10.72 -8.95 7.88
CA VAL A 89 -10.95 -8.35 6.55
C VAL A 89 -9.67 -7.76 5.98
N PHE A 90 -8.86 -7.09 6.80
CA PHE A 90 -7.57 -6.54 6.41
C PHE A 90 -6.63 -7.63 5.89
N GLU A 91 -6.50 -8.74 6.62
CA GLU A 91 -5.64 -9.85 6.20
C GLU A 91 -6.06 -10.45 4.85
N GLN A 92 -7.37 -10.61 4.62
CA GLN A 92 -7.88 -11.06 3.32
C GLN A 92 -7.50 -10.09 2.19
N ARG A 93 -7.67 -8.78 2.44
CA ARG A 93 -7.36 -7.73 1.46
C ARG A 93 -5.86 -7.59 1.21
N ILE A 94 -5.03 -7.70 2.23
CA ILE A 94 -3.56 -7.67 2.10
C ILE A 94 -3.04 -8.88 1.35
N ARG A 95 -3.56 -10.09 1.60
CA ARG A 95 -3.20 -11.29 0.83
C ARG A 95 -3.41 -11.08 -0.68
N PHE A 96 -4.52 -10.46 -1.06
CA PHE A 96 -4.76 -10.10 -2.46
C PHE A 96 -3.71 -9.11 -2.99
N MET A 97 -3.37 -8.06 -2.23
CA MET A 97 -2.37 -7.08 -2.64
C MET A 97 -0.97 -7.69 -2.75
N ASP A 98 -0.59 -8.58 -1.82
CA ASP A 98 0.69 -9.31 -1.88
C ASP A 98 0.78 -10.11 -3.18
N MET A 99 -0.28 -10.85 -3.53
CA MET A 99 -0.34 -11.60 -4.78
C MET A 99 -0.23 -10.67 -6.00
N PHE A 100 -0.98 -9.56 -6.00
CA PHE A 100 -0.98 -8.60 -7.10
C PHE A 100 0.41 -7.97 -7.32
N PHE A 101 1.04 -7.43 -6.27
CA PHE A 101 2.34 -6.78 -6.41
C PHE A 101 3.47 -7.78 -6.68
N ALA A 102 3.36 -9.02 -6.20
CA ALA A 102 4.28 -10.09 -6.56
C ALA A 102 4.19 -10.46 -8.05
N ALA A 103 2.97 -10.60 -8.59
CA ALA A 103 2.76 -10.83 -10.02
C ALA A 103 3.29 -9.67 -10.86
N LEU A 104 2.91 -8.44 -10.52
CA LEU A 104 3.37 -7.22 -11.18
C LEU A 104 4.91 -7.13 -11.22
N ARG A 105 5.57 -7.43 -10.10
CA ARG A 105 7.04 -7.44 -10.05
C ARG A 105 7.62 -8.47 -11.03
N LYS A 106 7.06 -9.68 -11.12
CA LYS A 106 7.56 -10.72 -12.02
C LYS A 106 7.42 -10.31 -13.49
N GLU A 107 6.25 -9.78 -13.85
CA GLU A 107 5.94 -9.30 -15.20
C GLU A 107 6.87 -8.14 -15.60
N ILE A 108 7.07 -7.15 -14.73
CA ILE A 108 7.94 -5.99 -15.02
C ILE A 108 9.41 -6.37 -15.12
N THR A 109 9.86 -7.37 -14.36
CA THR A 109 11.26 -7.83 -14.38
C THR A 109 11.52 -8.93 -15.41
N GLY A 110 10.49 -9.43 -16.10
CA GLY A 110 10.58 -10.55 -17.03
C GLY A 110 11.08 -11.84 -16.38
N THR A 111 10.72 -12.09 -15.11
CA THR A 111 11.13 -13.29 -14.37
C THR A 111 10.07 -14.38 -14.34
N ASP A 112 8.86 -14.06 -14.76
CA ASP A 112 7.75 -15.00 -15.03
C ASP A 112 8.06 -15.96 -16.19
N LEU A 113 8.82 -15.50 -17.20
CA LEU A 113 9.13 -16.26 -18.41
C LEU A 113 10.43 -17.08 -18.33
N ARG A 114 11.25 -16.93 -17.27
CA ARG A 114 12.56 -17.63 -17.15
C ARG A 114 12.45 -19.12 -16.82
N SER A 115 11.24 -19.63 -16.63
CA SER A 115 10.93 -21.04 -16.37
C SER A 115 10.22 -21.73 -17.56
N LEU A 116 10.11 -21.05 -18.71
CA LEU A 116 9.67 -21.62 -19.99
C LEU A 116 10.90 -21.88 -20.89
#